data_AF-A0A956PBN7-F1
#
_entry.id   AF-A0A956PBN7-F1
#
_cell.length_a   1.000
_cell.length_b   1.000
_cell.length_c   1.000
_cell.angle_alpha   90.00
_cell.angle_beta   90.00
_cell.angle_gamma   90.00
#
_symmetry.space_group_name_H-M   'P 1'
#
loop_
_entity.id
_entity.type
_entity.pdbx_description
1 polymer ?
#
loop_
_entity_poly.entity_id
_entity_poly.type
_entity_poly.pdbx_seq_one_letter_code
_entity_poly.pdbx_strand_id
1 'polypeptide(L)' 'PSECPAFGTRCTPDRPLGAPMVSGEGACAAYHRYRSLGAAVDAAP' A
#
# COMPACT_ATOMS: atom_id res chain seq x y z
N PRO A 1 0.90 7.83 -1.20
CA PRO A 1 1.82 6.68 -1.41
C PRO A 1 2.42 6.67 -2.82
N SER A 2 1.64 7.02 -3.85
CA SER A 2 2.07 7.20 -5.24
C SER A 2 3.29 8.12 -5.41
N GLU A 3 3.39 9.19 -4.63
CA GLU A 3 4.52 10.14 -4.66
C GLU A 3 5.64 9.80 -3.68
N CYS A 4 5.50 8.70 -2.92
CA CYS A 4 6.52 8.28 -1.96
C CYS A 4 7.50 7.29 -2.62
N PRO A 5 8.78 7.65 -2.78
CA PRO A 5 9.74 6.79 -3.49
C PRO A 5 10.09 5.50 -2.74
N ALA A 6 9.76 5.40 -1.45
CA ALA A 6 9.97 4.20 -0.65
C ALA A 6 8.78 3.23 -0.70
N PHE A 7 7.61 3.67 -1.13
CA PHE A 7 6.38 2.87 -1.07
C PHE A 7 6.47 1.65 -2.01
N GLY A 8 6.16 0.46 -1.48
CA GLY A 8 6.15 -0.79 -2.25
C GLY A 8 7.53 -1.35 -2.61
N THR A 9 8.61 -0.65 -2.26
CA THR A 9 9.99 -1.12 -2.43
C THR A 9 10.64 -1.36 -1.07
N ARG A 10 10.95 -0.28 -0.35
CA ARG A 10 11.58 -0.31 0.98
C ARG A 10 10.57 -0.22 2.12
N CYS A 11 9.41 0.36 1.86
CA CYS A 11 8.28 0.45 2.78
C CYS A 11 7.22 -0.56 2.35
N THR A 12 7.11 -1.64 3.11
CA THR A 12 6.16 -2.75 2.92
C THR A 12 5.50 -3.10 4.27
N PRO A 13 4.43 -3.92 4.31
CA PRO A 13 3.84 -4.37 5.57
C PRO A 13 4.82 -5.15 6.47
N ASP A 14 5.74 -5.91 5.87
CA ASP A 14 6.83 -6.62 6.57
C ASP A 14 7.92 -5.66 7.07
N ARG A 15 8.19 -4.60 6.29
CA ARG A 15 9.22 -3.58 6.59
C ARG A 15 8.61 -2.18 6.60
N PRO A 16 7.82 -1.83 7.62
CA PRO A 16 7.21 -0.52 7.68
C PRO A 16 8.24 0.55 8.06
N LEU A 17 8.30 1.63 7.28
CA LEU A 17 9.21 2.75 7.57
C LEU A 17 8.59 3.84 8.46
N GLY A 18 7.31 3.71 8.82
CA GLY A 18 6.64 4.67 9.70
C GLY A 18 5.14 4.44 9.83
N ALA A 19 4.49 5.31 10.61
CA ALA A 19 3.06 5.27 10.91
C ALA A 19 2.12 5.07 9.70
N PRO A 20 2.38 5.66 8.51
CA PRO A 20 1.51 5.46 7.35
C PRO A 20 1.40 4.01 6.87
N MET A 21 2.38 3.16 7.18
CA MET A 21 2.41 1.75 6.83
C MET A 21 2.12 0.82 8.03
N VAL A 22 2.49 1.23 9.25
CA VAL A 22 2.21 0.45 10.47
C VAL A 22 0.71 0.46 10.81
N SER A 23 0.05 1.61 10.62
CA SER A 23 -1.38 1.74 10.94
C SER A 23 -2.24 1.09 9.86
N GLY A 24 -3.23 0.29 10.25
CA GLY A 24 -4.19 -0.32 9.33
C GLY A 24 -5.06 0.71 8.58
N GLU A 25 -5.25 1.90 9.15
CA GLU A 25 -5.92 3.04 8.52
C GLU A 25 -4.94 3.97 7.79
N GLY A 26 -3.64 3.69 7.86
CA GLY A 26 -2.60 4.48 7.24
C GLY A 26 -2.68 4.45 5.71
N ALA A 27 -2.41 5.58 5.07
CA ALA A 27 -2.51 5.70 3.62
C ALA A 27 -1.64 4.70 2.85
N CYS A 28 -0.46 4.31 3.37
CA CYS A 28 0.37 3.30 2.72
C CYS A 28 -0.19 1.89 2.93
N ALA A 29 -0.64 1.55 4.14
CA ALA A 29 -1.25 0.25 4.42
C ALA A 29 -2.53 0.03 3.60
N ALA A 30 -3.42 1.04 3.58
CA ALA A 30 -4.63 1.02 2.78
C ALA A 30 -4.31 0.84 1.29
N TYR A 31 -3.39 1.64 0.73
CA TYR A 31 -3.03 1.54 -0.68
C TYR A 31 -2.37 0.19 -1.02
N HIS A 32 -1.53 -0.36 -0.14
CA HIS A 32 -0.94 -1.69 -0.35
C HIS A 32 -2.01 -2.79 -0.34
N ARG A 33 -3.00 -2.70 0.55
CA ARG A 33 -4.11 -3.66 0.65
C ARG A 33 -5.06 -3.58 -0.55
N TYR A 34 -5.46 -2.36 -0.92
CA TYR A 34 -6.45 -2.15 -1.96
C TYR A 34 -5.87 -2.14 -3.37
N ARG A 35 -4.56 -1.91 -3.57
CA ARG A 35 -3.94 -2.07 -4.90
C ARG A 35 -3.96 -3.54 -5.36
N SER A 36 -3.82 -4.49 -4.43
CA SER A 36 -3.95 -5.93 -4.73
C SER A 36 -5.38 -6.36 -5.03
N LEU A 37 -6.38 -5.65 -4.46
CA LEU A 37 -7.80 -5.90 -4.71
C LEU A 37 -8.29 -5.16 -5.96
N GLY A 38 -7.85 -3.92 -6.19
CA GLY A 38 -8.19 -3.08 -7.35
C GLY A 38 -7.67 -3.65 -8.66
N ALA A 39 -6.47 -4.24 -8.67
CA ALA A 39 -5.98 -5.02 -9.82
C ALA A 39 -6.90 -6.20 -10.17
N ALA A 40 -7.68 -6.72 -9.21
CA ALA A 40 -8.67 -7.76 -9.47
C ALA A 40 -10.05 -7.21 -9.85
N VAL A 41 -10.41 -5.97 -9.44
CA VAL A 41 -11.69 -5.35 -9.84
C VAL A 41 -11.62 -4.67 -11.20
N ASP A 42 -10.49 -4.06 -11.55
CA ASP A 42 -10.24 -3.44 -12.87
C ASP A 42 -9.89 -4.50 -13.94
N ALA A 43 -9.81 -5.78 -13.55
CA ALA A 43 -9.64 -6.94 -14.44
C ALA A 43 -10.95 -7.73 -14.64
N ALA A 44 -12.06 -7.31 -14.01
CA ALA A 44 -13.39 -7.86 -14.28
C ALA A 44 -14.06 -6.98 -15.36
N PRO A 45 -14.55 -7.56 -16.48
CA PRO A 45 -15.17 -6.82 -17.57
C PRO A 45 -16.50 -6.16 -17.16
#